data_AF-A0A831LYK1-F1
#
_entry.id   AF-A0A831LYK1-F1
#
_cell.length_a   1.000
_cell.length_b   1.000
_cell.length_c   1.000
_cell.angle_alpha   90.00
_cell.angle_beta   90.00
_cell.angle_gamma   90.00
#
_symmetry.space_group_name_H-M   'P 1'
#
loop_
_entity.id
_entity.type
_entity.pdbx_description
1 polymer ?
#
loop_
_entity_poly.entity_id
_entity_poly.type
_entity_poly.pdbx_seq_one_letter_code
_entity_poly.pdbx_strand_id
1 'polypeptide(L)'
;MTDWVKSSKNALELYVNSFSGLTPEQQKNFDIKREHSFRVADTSLKLAEALNMDDQEKQTAYLTGIFHDIGRFRQLSVYNTFNDAVSEDHATLSVEILKEERFLDKWVDSHIQNTIFYAIEYHNKLALPSKAEEPLLLHARLLRDADKIDILKVITDYYTDKNRVPNHTLTWELPEANAVSSEVAKSVLAGKLVSKSEVNPF
;
A
#
# COMPACT_ATOMS: atom_id res chain seq x y z
N MET A 1 -6.27 20.68 -10.35
CA MET A 1 -6.00 19.23 -10.25
C MET A 1 -5.99 18.71 -11.67
N THR A 2 -4.89 18.10 -12.12
CA THR A 2 -4.74 17.60 -13.49
C THR A 2 -5.79 16.52 -13.81
N ASP A 3 -6.15 16.36 -15.08
CA ASP A 3 -7.23 15.45 -15.51
C ASP A 3 -6.95 13.97 -15.16
N TRP A 4 -5.66 13.59 -15.16
CA TRP A 4 -5.22 12.23 -14.80
C TRP A 4 -5.36 11.92 -13.31
N VAL A 5 -5.27 12.91 -12.40
CA VAL A 5 -5.47 12.71 -10.95
C VAL A 5 -6.94 12.36 -10.67
N LYS A 6 -7.86 13.12 -11.27
CA LYS A 6 -9.30 12.90 -11.10
C LYS A 6 -9.73 11.57 -11.72
N SER A 7 -9.26 11.28 -12.93
CA SER A 7 -9.63 10.04 -13.64
C SER A 7 -9.04 8.79 -13.00
N SER A 8 -7.84 8.84 -12.40
CA SER A 8 -7.26 7.71 -11.65
C SER A 8 -7.98 7.44 -10.33
N LYS A 9 -8.33 8.49 -9.57
CA LYS A 9 -9.21 8.37 -8.39
C LYS A 9 -10.55 7.74 -8.75
N ASN A 10 -11.20 8.24 -9.81
CA ASN A 10 -12.45 7.67 -10.29
C ASN A 10 -12.32 6.21 -10.74
N ALA A 11 -11.19 5.84 -11.35
CA ALA A 11 -10.95 4.45 -11.73
C ALA A 11 -10.84 3.52 -10.51
N LEU A 12 -10.13 3.94 -9.45
CA LEU A 12 -10.09 3.19 -8.20
C LEU A 12 -11.49 3.06 -7.59
N GLU A 13 -12.25 4.16 -7.53
CA GLU A 13 -13.63 4.14 -7.02
C GLU A 13 -14.52 3.16 -7.78
N LEU A 14 -14.47 3.17 -9.12
CA LEU A 14 -15.24 2.22 -9.93
C LEU A 14 -14.84 0.77 -9.66
N TYR A 15 -13.55 0.51 -9.48
CA TYR A 15 -13.05 -0.82 -9.12
C TYR A 15 -13.56 -1.24 -7.75
N VAL A 16 -13.41 -0.41 -6.71
CA VAL A 16 -13.90 -0.68 -5.35
C VAL A 16 -15.42 -0.89 -5.32
N ASN A 17 -16.19 -0.11 -6.08
CA ASN A 17 -17.65 -0.20 -6.15
C ASN A 17 -18.15 -1.38 -7.00
N SER A 18 -17.27 -2.08 -7.73
CA SER A 18 -17.63 -3.29 -8.48
C SER A 18 -17.84 -4.52 -7.57
N PHE A 19 -17.32 -4.48 -6.34
CA PHE A 19 -17.51 -5.52 -5.34
C PHE A 19 -18.92 -5.43 -4.73
N SER A 20 -19.54 -6.58 -4.49
CA SER A 20 -20.89 -6.67 -3.91
C SER A 20 -20.96 -7.82 -2.91
N GLY A 21 -21.99 -7.81 -2.05
CA GLY A 21 -22.19 -8.86 -1.05
C GLY A 21 -21.22 -8.79 0.14
N LEU A 22 -20.54 -7.65 0.33
CA LEU A 22 -19.62 -7.43 1.44
C LEU A 22 -20.36 -7.38 2.77
N THR A 23 -19.78 -8.00 3.79
CA THR A 23 -20.23 -7.81 5.18
C THR A 23 -19.95 -6.36 5.63
N PRO A 24 -20.63 -5.85 6.68
CA PRO A 24 -20.36 -4.52 7.22
C PRO A 24 -18.89 -4.31 7.62
N GLU A 25 -18.22 -5.36 8.10
CA GLU A 25 -16.80 -5.31 8.47
C GLU A 25 -15.89 -5.22 7.24
N GLN A 26 -16.15 -6.03 6.20
CA GLN A 26 -15.44 -5.91 4.92
C GLN A 26 -15.63 -4.53 4.31
N GLN A 27 -16.85 -3.97 4.33
CA GLN A 27 -17.11 -2.62 3.82
C GLN A 27 -16.28 -1.56 4.55
N LYS A 28 -16.22 -1.62 5.89
CA LYS A 28 -15.39 -0.71 6.70
C LYS A 28 -13.91 -0.83 6.33
N ASN A 29 -13.41 -2.05 6.12
CA ASN A 29 -12.02 -2.29 5.73
C ASN A 29 -11.74 -1.84 4.28
N PHE A 30 -12.71 -1.97 3.37
CA PHE A 30 -12.66 -1.37 2.03
C PHE A 30 -12.52 0.14 2.12
N ASP A 31 -13.33 0.81 2.94
CA ASP A 31 -13.28 2.26 3.10
C ASP A 31 -11.91 2.73 3.64
N ILE A 32 -11.38 2.04 4.65
CA ILE A 32 -10.05 2.34 5.20
C ILE A 32 -8.97 2.21 4.12
N LYS A 33 -9.00 1.14 3.32
CA LYS A 33 -8.01 0.93 2.26
C LYS A 33 -8.15 1.90 1.10
N ARG A 34 -9.38 2.24 0.71
CA ARG A 34 -9.63 3.28 -0.29
C ARG A 34 -9.05 4.63 0.14
N GLU A 35 -9.34 5.06 1.36
CA GLU A 35 -8.82 6.33 1.87
C GLU A 35 -7.29 6.31 2.04
N HIS A 36 -6.73 5.18 2.44
CA HIS A 36 -5.30 4.95 2.46
C HIS A 36 -4.66 5.13 1.07
N SER A 37 -5.18 4.49 0.02
CA SER A 37 -4.69 4.68 -1.34
C SER A 37 -4.73 6.14 -1.78
N PHE A 38 -5.76 6.90 -1.40
CA PHE A 38 -5.83 8.34 -1.70
C PHE A 38 -4.74 9.15 -0.99
N ARG A 39 -4.51 8.89 0.30
CA ARG A 39 -3.48 9.59 1.08
C ARG A 39 -2.07 9.22 0.63
N VAL A 40 -1.83 7.95 0.29
CA VAL A 40 -0.55 7.49 -0.28
C VAL A 40 -0.30 8.14 -1.63
N ALA A 41 -1.29 8.18 -2.53
CA ALA A 41 -1.15 8.87 -3.82
C ALA A 41 -0.79 10.37 -3.67
N ASP A 42 -1.51 11.07 -2.78
CA ASP A 42 -1.26 12.49 -2.53
C ASP A 42 0.12 12.71 -1.86
N THR A 43 0.57 11.77 -1.01
CA THR A 43 1.90 11.82 -0.36
C THR A 43 3.01 11.53 -1.37
N SER A 44 2.84 10.52 -2.22
CA SER A 44 3.78 10.20 -3.30
C SER A 44 4.00 11.40 -4.24
N LEU A 45 2.92 12.10 -4.61
CA LEU A 45 3.04 13.31 -5.42
C LEU A 45 3.83 14.42 -4.71
N LYS A 46 3.55 14.68 -3.43
CA LYS A 46 4.29 15.67 -2.64
C LYS A 46 5.77 15.33 -2.51
N LEU A 47 6.09 14.05 -2.32
CA LEU A 47 7.49 13.59 -2.28
C LEU A 47 8.17 13.81 -3.63
N ALA A 48 7.51 13.48 -4.73
CA ALA A 48 8.04 13.70 -6.08
C ALA A 48 8.27 15.20 -6.37
N GLU A 49 7.33 16.06 -5.96
CA GLU A 49 7.47 17.52 -6.04
C GLU A 49 8.67 18.03 -5.22
N ALA A 50 8.84 17.54 -3.98
CA ALA A 50 9.96 17.92 -3.12
C ALA A 50 11.31 17.47 -3.68
N LEU A 51 11.35 16.39 -4.45
CA LEU A 51 12.53 15.89 -5.16
C LEU A 51 12.78 16.60 -6.50
N ASN A 52 11.93 17.57 -6.89
CA ASN A 52 11.99 18.28 -8.17
C ASN A 52 11.89 17.35 -9.39
N MET A 53 11.13 16.26 -9.27
CA MET A 53 10.87 15.33 -10.37
C MET A 53 10.08 16.02 -11.49
N ASP A 54 10.21 15.53 -12.72
CA ASP A 54 9.46 16.06 -13.86
C ASP A 54 7.97 15.65 -13.82
N ASP A 55 7.17 16.13 -14.78
CA ASP A 55 5.72 15.90 -14.76
C ASP A 55 5.34 14.43 -15.02
N GLN A 56 6.13 13.70 -15.80
CA GLN A 56 5.92 12.28 -16.07
C GLN A 56 6.30 11.44 -14.85
N GLU A 57 7.38 11.79 -14.18
CA GLU A 57 7.82 11.19 -12.93
C GLU A 57 6.82 11.44 -11.79
N LYS A 58 6.28 12.65 -11.66
CA LYS A 58 5.19 12.96 -10.70
C LYS A 58 3.93 12.15 -10.99
N GLN A 59 3.55 12.02 -12.25
CA GLN A 59 2.42 11.18 -12.65
C GLN A 59 2.66 9.71 -12.28
N THR A 60 3.87 9.21 -12.54
CA THR A 60 4.29 7.85 -12.19
C THR A 60 4.22 7.64 -10.67
N ALA A 61 4.79 8.54 -9.87
CA ALA A 61 4.74 8.49 -8.41
C ALA A 61 3.29 8.45 -7.88
N TYR A 62 2.42 9.31 -8.39
CA TYR A 62 1.01 9.29 -7.98
C TYR A 62 0.30 7.99 -8.38
N LEU A 63 0.50 7.51 -9.62
CA LEU A 63 -0.14 6.29 -10.11
C LEU A 63 0.34 5.04 -9.35
N THR A 64 1.59 5.01 -8.90
CA THR A 64 2.04 3.96 -7.98
C THR A 64 1.28 4.03 -6.66
N GLY A 65 1.16 5.22 -6.05
CA GLY A 65 0.48 5.38 -4.77
C GLY A 65 -1.01 5.05 -4.80
N ILE A 66 -1.74 5.46 -5.85
CA ILE A 66 -3.18 5.24 -5.93
C ILE A 66 -3.54 3.77 -6.16
N PHE A 67 -2.66 2.98 -6.80
CA PHE A 67 -2.94 1.60 -7.20
C PHE A 67 -2.11 0.52 -6.48
N HIS A 68 -1.17 0.90 -5.60
CA HIS A 68 -0.28 -0.09 -4.97
C HIS A 68 -0.98 -1.21 -4.20
N ASP A 69 -2.14 -0.90 -3.62
CA ASP A 69 -2.91 -1.78 -2.76
C ASP A 69 -4.21 -2.26 -3.43
N ILE A 70 -4.36 -2.13 -4.77
CA ILE A 70 -5.59 -2.52 -5.48
C ILE A 70 -5.93 -4.01 -5.28
N GLY A 71 -4.93 -4.86 -5.05
CA GLY A 71 -5.11 -6.26 -4.69
C GLY A 71 -5.78 -6.49 -3.34
N ARG A 72 -5.71 -5.55 -2.39
CA ARG A 72 -6.32 -5.68 -1.05
C ARG A 72 -7.82 -5.86 -1.10
N PHE A 73 -8.50 -5.27 -2.09
CA PHE A 73 -9.95 -5.38 -2.23
C PHE A 73 -10.35 -6.82 -2.62
N ARG A 74 -9.68 -7.42 -3.60
CA ARG A 74 -9.88 -8.83 -3.97
C ARG A 74 -9.46 -9.77 -2.84
N GLN A 75 -8.30 -9.54 -2.22
CA GLN A 75 -7.82 -10.33 -1.09
C GLN A 75 -8.85 -10.36 0.05
N LEU A 76 -9.38 -9.20 0.45
CA LEU A 76 -10.34 -9.10 1.54
C LEU A 76 -11.72 -9.67 1.16
N SER A 77 -12.14 -9.51 -0.09
CA SER A 77 -13.39 -10.10 -0.58
C SER A 77 -13.35 -11.64 -0.59
N VAL A 78 -12.20 -12.25 -0.87
CA VAL A 78 -12.04 -13.71 -1.01
C VAL A 78 -11.65 -14.37 0.31
N TYR A 79 -10.67 -13.79 1.03
CA TYR A 79 -10.05 -14.41 2.21
C TYR A 79 -10.47 -13.77 3.53
N ASN A 80 -11.15 -12.61 3.49
CA ASN A 80 -11.55 -11.85 4.67
C ASN A 80 -10.39 -11.51 5.63
N THR A 81 -9.19 -11.28 5.10
CA THR A 81 -8.00 -10.89 5.89
C THR A 81 -7.03 -10.06 5.04
N PHE A 82 -6.21 -9.24 5.69
CA PHE A 82 -5.02 -8.59 5.08
C PHE A 82 -3.72 -9.33 5.40
N ASN A 83 -3.79 -10.52 6.00
CA ASN A 83 -2.62 -11.29 6.31
C ASN A 83 -2.15 -12.12 5.11
N ASP A 84 -1.16 -11.59 4.39
CA ASP A 84 -0.58 -12.23 3.19
C ASP A 84 -0.06 -13.65 3.47
N ALA A 85 0.39 -13.96 4.69
CA ALA A 85 0.96 -15.27 5.04
C ALA A 85 -0.08 -16.41 5.07
N VAL A 86 -1.36 -16.08 5.23
CA VAL A 86 -2.48 -17.03 5.23
C VAL A 86 -3.43 -16.80 4.04
N SER A 87 -3.06 -15.89 3.14
CA SER A 87 -3.80 -15.56 1.92
C SER A 87 -2.84 -15.42 0.73
N GLU A 88 -2.85 -14.29 0.02
CA GLU A 88 -2.00 -14.00 -1.14
C GLU A 88 -1.12 -12.77 -0.86
N ASP A 89 0.03 -12.67 -1.53
CA ASP A 89 0.84 -11.45 -1.52
C ASP A 89 0.10 -10.34 -2.26
N HIS A 90 -0.38 -9.35 -1.51
CA HIS A 90 -1.21 -8.27 -2.07
C HIS A 90 -0.49 -7.40 -3.10
N ALA A 91 0.84 -7.28 -3.03
CA ALA A 91 1.62 -6.49 -3.98
C ALA A 91 1.67 -7.20 -5.33
N THR A 92 1.94 -8.52 -5.32
CA THR A 92 1.88 -9.37 -6.50
C THR A 92 0.47 -9.38 -7.11
N LEU A 93 -0.55 -9.58 -6.27
CA LEU A 93 -1.95 -9.54 -6.70
C LEU A 93 -2.35 -8.19 -7.33
N SER A 94 -1.83 -7.08 -6.79
CA SER A 94 -2.06 -5.74 -7.34
C SER A 94 -1.48 -5.62 -8.76
N VAL A 95 -0.26 -6.11 -8.98
CA VAL A 95 0.36 -6.10 -10.32
C VAL A 95 -0.39 -6.99 -11.31
N GLU A 96 -0.86 -8.17 -10.87
CA GLU A 96 -1.67 -9.06 -11.71
C GLU A 96 -2.95 -8.37 -12.18
N ILE A 97 -3.73 -7.80 -11.27
CA ILE A 97 -4.97 -7.08 -11.58
C ILE A 97 -4.70 -5.92 -12.55
N LEU A 98 -3.66 -5.11 -12.30
CA LEU A 98 -3.37 -3.96 -13.16
C LEU A 98 -2.99 -4.38 -14.59
N LYS A 99 -2.33 -5.53 -14.75
CA LYS A 99 -1.96 -6.08 -16.07
C LYS A 99 -3.16 -6.70 -16.79
N GLU A 100 -3.92 -7.55 -16.10
CA GLU A 100 -5.09 -8.24 -16.67
C GLU A 100 -6.14 -7.25 -17.16
N GLU A 101 -6.45 -6.23 -16.36
CA GLU A 101 -7.44 -5.21 -16.68
C GLU A 101 -6.88 -4.06 -17.54
N ARG A 102 -5.59 -4.14 -17.93
CA ARG A 102 -4.88 -3.10 -18.69
C ARG A 102 -5.09 -1.69 -18.10
N PHE A 103 -5.09 -1.63 -16.76
CA PHE A 103 -5.64 -0.51 -16.00
C PHE A 103 -4.93 0.82 -16.30
N LEU A 104 -3.64 0.74 -16.64
CA LEU A 104 -2.73 1.88 -16.81
C LEU A 104 -2.66 2.44 -18.25
N ASP A 105 -3.20 1.73 -19.25
CA ASP A 105 -3.03 2.03 -20.69
C ASP A 105 -3.45 3.45 -21.09
N LYS A 106 -4.41 4.03 -20.38
CA LYS A 106 -4.94 5.37 -20.66
C LYS A 106 -4.11 6.51 -20.10
N TRP A 107 -3.12 6.24 -19.25
CA TRP A 107 -2.31 7.30 -18.62
C TRP A 107 -0.85 7.26 -19.03
N VAL A 108 -0.30 6.09 -19.30
CA VAL A 108 1.15 5.89 -19.43
C VAL A 108 1.49 4.77 -20.42
N ASP A 109 2.64 4.89 -21.08
CA ASP A 109 3.17 3.87 -22.00
C ASP A 109 3.74 2.65 -21.26
N SER A 110 4.10 1.62 -22.03
CA SER A 110 4.61 0.35 -21.48
C SER A 110 5.92 0.48 -20.69
N HIS A 111 6.76 1.47 -21.00
CA HIS A 111 8.01 1.69 -20.28
C HIS A 111 7.74 2.24 -18.88
N ILE A 112 6.85 3.22 -18.76
CA ILE A 112 6.41 3.75 -17.47
C ILE A 112 5.61 2.70 -16.69
N GLN A 113 4.75 1.93 -17.35
CA GLN A 113 4.02 0.83 -16.71
C GLN A 113 4.97 -0.16 -16.02
N ASN A 114 6.11 -0.49 -16.64
CA ASN A 114 7.12 -1.35 -16.01
C ASN A 114 7.66 -0.76 -14.70
N THR A 115 7.86 0.56 -14.66
CA THR A 115 8.27 1.26 -13.42
C THR A 115 7.18 1.20 -12.35
N ILE A 116 5.92 1.38 -12.74
CA ILE A 116 4.79 1.28 -11.82
C ILE A 116 4.66 -0.14 -11.25
N PHE A 117 4.68 -1.15 -12.12
CA PHE A 117 4.60 -2.55 -11.69
C PHE A 117 5.76 -2.93 -10.77
N TYR A 118 6.98 -2.47 -11.08
CA TYR A 118 8.12 -2.71 -10.22
C TYR A 118 7.94 -2.06 -8.84
N ALA A 119 7.56 -0.78 -8.78
CA ALA A 119 7.36 -0.09 -7.52
C ALA A 119 6.30 -0.80 -6.66
N ILE A 120 5.18 -1.19 -7.28
CA ILE A 120 4.09 -1.91 -6.60
C ILE A 120 4.55 -3.30 -6.17
N GLU A 121 5.12 -4.14 -7.04
CA GLU A 121 5.56 -5.50 -6.68
C GLU A 121 6.49 -5.51 -5.46
N TYR A 122 7.35 -4.50 -5.35
CA TYR A 122 8.39 -4.46 -4.32
C TYR A 122 8.07 -3.57 -3.11
N HIS A 123 6.87 -2.99 -3.01
CA HIS A 123 6.59 -2.06 -1.90
C HIS A 123 6.49 -2.78 -0.54
N ASN A 124 5.95 -3.99 -0.49
CA ASN A 124 5.78 -4.76 0.75
C ASN A 124 7.00 -5.63 1.13
N LYS A 125 7.98 -5.79 0.23
CA LYS A 125 9.10 -6.72 0.44
C LYS A 125 10.05 -6.19 1.51
N LEU A 126 10.77 -7.07 2.22
CA LEU A 126 11.69 -6.64 3.29
C LEU A 126 12.76 -5.66 2.78
N ALA A 127 13.37 -5.97 1.63
CA ALA A 127 14.37 -5.14 0.98
C ALA A 127 14.14 -5.08 -0.54
N LEU A 128 14.63 -4.01 -1.17
CA LEU A 128 14.65 -3.88 -2.62
C LEU A 128 15.83 -4.67 -3.22
N PRO A 129 15.69 -5.25 -4.42
CA PRO A 129 16.79 -5.85 -5.16
C PRO A 129 17.94 -4.85 -5.40
N SER A 130 19.18 -5.27 -5.15
CA SER A 130 20.36 -4.38 -5.23
C SER A 130 20.84 -4.04 -6.65
N LYS A 131 20.29 -4.69 -7.68
CA LYS A 131 20.75 -4.57 -9.08
C LYS A 131 19.69 -4.03 -10.05
N ALA A 132 18.66 -3.35 -9.55
CA ALA A 132 17.67 -2.71 -10.41
C ALA A 132 18.14 -1.32 -10.87
N GLU A 133 17.58 -0.84 -11.98
CA GLU A 133 17.88 0.48 -12.53
C GLU A 133 17.34 1.59 -11.62
N GLU A 134 18.01 2.75 -11.64
CA GLU A 134 17.67 3.87 -10.73
C GLU A 134 16.23 4.37 -10.84
N PRO A 135 15.60 4.50 -12.03
CA PRO A 135 14.20 4.92 -12.11
C PRO A 135 13.24 3.95 -11.39
N LEU A 136 13.51 2.65 -11.49
CA LEU A 136 12.73 1.60 -10.81
C LEU A 136 12.90 1.70 -9.29
N LEU A 137 14.15 1.80 -8.82
CA LEU A 137 14.47 1.92 -7.40
C LEU A 137 13.95 3.23 -6.80
N LEU A 138 14.01 4.33 -7.54
CA LEU A 138 13.54 5.64 -7.08
C LEU A 138 12.04 5.59 -6.77
N HIS A 139 11.22 5.12 -7.71
CA HIS A 139 9.76 5.03 -7.50
C HIS A 139 9.38 3.98 -6.46
N ALA A 140 10.11 2.85 -6.38
CA ALA A 140 9.89 1.87 -5.33
C ALA A 140 10.21 2.43 -3.93
N ARG A 141 11.31 3.17 -3.78
CA ARG A 141 11.66 3.84 -2.50
C ARG A 141 10.62 4.88 -2.12
N LEU A 142 10.24 5.73 -3.07
CA LEU A 142 9.24 6.78 -2.86
C LEU A 142 7.89 6.19 -2.42
N LEU A 143 7.40 5.15 -3.10
CA LEU A 143 6.15 4.49 -2.72
C LEU A 143 6.23 3.88 -1.32
N ARG A 144 7.34 3.19 -1.00
CA ARG A 144 7.57 2.60 0.33
C ARG A 144 7.57 3.64 1.44
N ASP A 145 8.12 4.82 1.19
CA ASP A 145 8.12 5.90 2.16
C ASP A 145 6.73 6.49 2.33
N ALA A 146 6.03 6.78 1.23
CA ALA A 146 4.65 7.30 1.26
C ALA A 146 3.68 6.34 1.98
N ASP A 147 3.76 5.04 1.68
CA ASP A 147 2.94 4.01 2.31
C ASP A 147 3.20 3.91 3.82
N LYS A 148 4.47 3.81 4.24
CA LYS A 148 4.82 3.74 5.67
C LYS A 148 4.42 4.99 6.45
N ILE A 149 4.52 6.17 5.84
CA ILE A 149 4.07 7.43 6.46
C ILE A 149 2.55 7.37 6.72
N ASP A 150 1.75 6.89 5.76
CA ASP A 150 0.32 6.75 5.98
C ASP A 150 -0.03 5.64 6.98
N ILE A 151 0.65 4.49 6.93
CA ILE A 151 0.48 3.40 7.91
C ILE A 151 0.76 3.91 9.32
N LEU A 152 1.85 4.65 9.53
CA LEU A 152 2.17 5.24 10.83
C LEU A 152 1.03 6.15 11.32
N LYS A 153 0.46 6.97 10.43
CA LYS A 153 -0.70 7.80 10.75
C LYS A 153 -1.91 6.94 11.13
N VAL A 154 -2.30 5.99 10.28
CA VAL A 154 -3.50 5.13 10.48
C VAL A 154 -3.41 4.36 11.80
N ILE A 155 -2.24 3.80 12.10
CA ILE A 155 -1.99 3.05 13.34
C ILE A 155 -1.98 4.00 14.56
N THR A 156 -1.40 5.19 14.44
CA THR A 156 -1.45 6.20 15.52
C THR A 156 -2.89 6.62 15.83
N ASP A 157 -3.69 6.93 14.80
CA ASP A 157 -5.11 7.27 14.96
C ASP A 157 -5.89 6.10 15.58
N TYR A 158 -5.57 4.86 15.20
CA TYR A 158 -6.20 3.67 15.77
C TYR A 158 -5.94 3.52 17.27
N TYR A 159 -4.68 3.64 17.71
CA TYR A 159 -4.31 3.43 19.12
C TYR A 159 -4.59 4.63 20.03
N THR A 160 -4.76 5.83 19.47
CA THR A 160 -5.05 7.04 20.27
C THR A 160 -6.54 7.22 20.56
N ASP A 161 -7.41 6.65 19.72
CA ASP A 161 -8.86 6.71 19.88
C ASP A 161 -9.39 5.60 20.82
N LYS A 162 -9.51 5.93 22.11
CA LYS A 162 -9.95 5.00 23.16
C LYS A 162 -11.40 4.50 23.01
N ASN A 163 -12.21 5.16 22.19
CA ASN A 163 -13.62 4.81 22.00
C ASN A 163 -13.84 4.00 20.71
N ARG A 164 -12.78 3.70 19.97
CA ARG A 164 -12.85 2.99 18.70
C ARG A 164 -13.26 1.53 18.89
N VAL A 165 -14.12 1.06 18.01
CA VAL A 165 -14.39 -0.38 17.87
C VAL A 165 -13.12 -1.06 17.32
N PRO A 166 -12.57 -2.07 18.02
CA PRO A 166 -11.38 -2.80 17.58
C PRO A 166 -11.49 -3.26 16.12
N ASN A 167 -10.36 -3.24 15.41
CA ASN A 167 -10.27 -3.73 14.04
C ASN A 167 -9.06 -4.64 13.94
N HIS A 168 -9.29 -5.94 14.11
CA HIS A 168 -8.24 -6.94 14.10
C HIS A 168 -7.52 -7.04 12.75
N THR A 169 -8.19 -6.72 11.65
CA THR A 169 -7.59 -6.71 10.31
C THR A 169 -6.49 -5.65 10.17
N LEU A 170 -6.59 -4.52 10.91
CA LEU A 170 -5.55 -3.48 10.92
C LEU A 170 -4.34 -3.84 11.81
N THR A 171 -4.53 -4.70 12.80
CA THR A 171 -3.49 -5.06 13.78
C THR A 171 -2.85 -6.42 13.48
N TRP A 172 -2.92 -6.89 12.22
CA TRP A 172 -2.45 -8.21 11.80
C TRP A 172 -3.01 -9.38 12.61
N GLU A 173 -4.21 -9.22 13.15
CA GLU A 173 -4.86 -10.23 14.00
C GLU A 173 -4.00 -10.62 15.23
N LEU A 174 -3.04 -9.76 15.61
CA LEU A 174 -2.22 -9.97 16.80
C LEU A 174 -3.09 -9.87 18.05
N PRO A 175 -2.84 -10.73 19.06
CA PRO A 175 -3.52 -10.62 20.33
C PRO A 175 -3.10 -9.33 21.06
N GLU A 176 -3.94 -8.91 22.00
CA GLU A 176 -3.60 -7.79 22.88
C GLU A 176 -2.36 -8.14 23.71
N ALA A 177 -1.42 -7.20 23.78
CA ALA A 177 -0.19 -7.35 24.56
C ALA A 177 0.27 -6.01 25.14
N ASN A 178 0.95 -6.07 26.28
CA ASN A 178 1.51 -4.92 26.98
C ASN A 178 3.04 -4.81 26.83
N ALA A 179 3.61 -5.54 25.87
CA ALA A 179 5.04 -5.57 25.62
C ALA A 179 5.32 -5.65 24.11
N VAL A 180 6.58 -5.44 23.74
CA VAL A 180 7.09 -5.59 22.36
C VAL A 180 8.03 -6.80 22.30
N SER A 181 8.00 -7.56 21.19
CA SER A 181 8.91 -8.69 20.95
C SER A 181 10.38 -8.24 21.10
N SER A 182 11.19 -9.03 21.80
CA SER A 182 12.55 -8.62 22.18
C SER A 182 13.46 -8.40 20.95
N GLU A 183 13.25 -9.21 19.92
CA GLU A 183 13.93 -9.21 18.63
C GLU A 183 13.59 -7.94 17.86
N VAL A 184 12.31 -7.57 17.81
CA VAL A 184 11.83 -6.32 17.20
C VAL A 184 12.47 -5.12 17.88
N ALA A 185 12.46 -5.07 19.21
CA ALA A 185 13.06 -3.96 19.97
C ALA A 185 14.56 -3.82 19.69
N LYS A 186 15.31 -4.93 19.67
CA LYS A 186 16.75 -4.94 19.33
C LYS A 186 17.01 -4.45 17.90
N SER A 187 16.23 -4.92 16.93
CA SER A 187 16.39 -4.53 15.52
C SER A 187 16.11 -3.04 15.30
N VAL A 188 15.02 -2.52 15.88
CA VAL A 188 14.68 -1.09 15.80
C VAL A 188 15.77 -0.21 16.43
N LEU A 189 16.22 -0.54 17.65
CA LEU A 189 17.29 0.22 18.33
C LEU A 189 18.62 0.18 17.58
N ALA A 190 18.88 -0.87 16.81
CA ALA A 190 20.06 -1.01 15.96
C ALA A 190 19.89 -0.38 14.56
N GLY A 191 18.74 0.24 14.25
CA GLY A 191 18.45 0.80 12.93
C GLY A 191 18.34 -0.27 11.83
N LYS A 192 18.03 -1.51 12.19
CA LYS A 192 17.89 -2.64 11.25
C LYS A 192 16.43 -2.80 10.83
N LEU A 193 16.25 -3.38 9.63
CA LEU A 193 14.93 -3.80 9.17
C LEU A 193 14.38 -4.90 10.10
N VAL A 194 13.07 -4.87 10.33
CA VAL A 194 12.34 -5.84 11.15
C VAL A 194 11.58 -6.78 10.22
N SER A 195 11.76 -8.09 10.40
CA SER A 195 10.96 -9.09 9.69
C SER A 195 9.62 -9.27 10.37
N LYS A 196 8.55 -9.47 9.60
CA LYS A 196 7.22 -9.82 10.15
C LYS A 196 7.29 -11.09 11.01
N SER A 197 8.17 -12.04 10.70
CA SER A 197 8.38 -13.26 11.49
C SER A 197 8.94 -13.01 12.90
N GLU A 198 9.52 -11.83 13.16
CA GLU A 198 10.03 -11.45 14.48
C GLU A 198 8.93 -10.88 15.37
N VAL A 199 7.76 -10.56 14.81
CA VAL A 199 6.60 -10.06 15.55
C VAL A 199 5.83 -11.25 16.11
N ASN A 200 6.04 -11.52 17.40
CA ASN A 200 5.40 -12.60 18.13
C ASN A 200 4.69 -12.11 19.40
N PRO A 201 3.59 -12.75 19.80
CA PRO A 201 2.84 -12.37 21.00
C PRO A 201 3.42 -12.90 22.32
N PHE A 202 4.75 -13.05 22.40
CA PHE A 202 5.49 -13.72 23.49
C PHE A 202 5.40 -15.25 23.48
#